data_AF-A0A1F5ZQY0-F1
#
_entry.id   AF-A0A1F5ZQY0-F1
#
_cell.length_a   1.000
_cell.length_b   1.000
_cell.length_c   1.000
_cell.angle_alpha   90.00
_cell.angle_beta   90.00
_cell.angle_gamma   90.00
#
_symmetry.space_group_name_H-M   'P 1'
#
loop_
_entity.id
_entity.type
_entity.pdbx_description
1 polymer ?
#
loop_
_entity_poly.entity_id
_entity_poly.type
_entity_poly.pdbx_seq_one_letter_code
_entity_poly.pdbx_strand_id
1 'polypeptide(L)'
;MPLLSKKTSWIILTSFLIFDNILSYIAVTNFSAKEMNPLVAPYVEKYPILYFPIIPLTIVILYFLISLIKRFAMMILDKSTYQSEEILERIVLGAVGIFWFVANSFLNIAYKVGYRLPTDIWLQMFLTGIFLAIVYFYASLVELKKGETIQ
;
A
#
# COMPACT_ATOMS: atom_id res chain seq x y z
N MET A 1 8.58 -17.33 -1.96
CA MET A 1 9.30 -16.15 -1.42
C MET A 1 8.98 -16.09 0.06
N PRO A 2 9.98 -16.06 0.96
CA PRO A 2 9.70 -16.04 2.38
C PRO A 2 8.89 -14.79 2.74
N LEU A 3 7.72 -14.99 3.34
CA LEU A 3 6.90 -13.89 3.84
C LEU A 3 7.72 -13.11 4.87
N LEU A 4 7.68 -11.79 4.84
CA LEU A 4 8.31 -10.98 5.88
C LEU A 4 7.56 -11.13 7.20
N SER A 5 8.23 -10.99 8.34
CA SER A 5 7.53 -10.98 9.64
C SER A 5 6.48 -9.85 9.67
N LYS A 6 5.40 -10.02 10.45
CA LYS A 6 4.36 -8.99 10.61
C LYS A 6 4.95 -7.64 11.01
N LYS A 7 5.84 -7.65 12.01
CA LYS A 7 6.51 -6.44 12.51
C LYS A 7 7.34 -5.77 11.42
N THR A 8 8.14 -6.55 10.68
CA THR A 8 8.95 -6.04 9.57
C THR A 8 8.09 -5.46 8.45
N SER A 9 6.99 -6.13 8.11
CA SER A 9 6.06 -5.69 7.06
C SER A 9 5.40 -4.35 7.41
N TRP A 10 4.96 -4.18 8.66
CA TRP A 10 4.41 -2.92 9.15
C TRP A 10 5.44 -1.79 9.16
N ILE A 11 6.68 -2.08 9.58
CA ILE A 11 7.77 -1.10 9.56
C ILE A 11 8.03 -0.63 8.13
N ILE A 12 8.17 -1.57 7.19
CA ILE A 12 8.42 -1.25 5.78
C ILE A 12 7.27 -0.41 5.20
N LEU A 13 6.03 -0.84 5.40
CA LEU A 13 4.85 -0.09 4.93
C LEU A 13 4.81 1.33 5.52
N THR A 14 5.07 1.46 6.82
CA THR A 14 5.10 2.76 7.51
C THR A 14 6.22 3.65 6.96
N SER A 15 7.42 3.09 6.75
CA SER A 15 8.54 3.82 6.15
C SER A 15 8.23 4.29 4.73
N PHE A 16 7.56 3.46 3.91
CA PHE A 16 7.10 3.86 2.58
C PHE A 16 6.08 4.99 2.64
N LEU A 17 5.10 4.93 3.55
CA LEU A 17 4.12 5.99 3.72
C LEU A 17 4.78 7.32 4.11
N ILE A 18 5.72 7.28 5.06
CA ILE A 18 6.47 8.47 5.46
C ILE A 18 7.27 9.02 4.28
N PHE A 19 8.00 8.15 3.58
CA PHE A 19 8.81 8.54 2.43
C PHE A 19 7.97 9.18 1.32
N ASP A 20 6.82 8.59 0.98
CA ASP A 20 5.93 9.12 -0.04
C ASP A 20 5.40 10.49 0.32
N ASN A 21 4.90 10.68 1.55
CA ASN A 21 4.38 11.97 1.99
C ASN A 21 5.47 13.05 2.02
N ILE A 22 6.71 12.71 2.39
CA ILE A 22 7.83 13.65 2.35
C ILE A 22 8.18 14.03 0.90
N LEU A 23 8.23 13.06 -0.02
CA LEU A 23 8.52 13.36 -1.43
C LEU A 23 7.40 14.17 -2.08
N SER A 24 6.14 13.83 -1.82
CA SER A 24 4.98 14.60 -2.30
C SER A 24 5.02 16.02 -1.75
N TYR A 25 5.33 16.21 -0.46
CA TYR A 25 5.53 17.54 0.12
C TYR A 25 6.60 18.34 -0.64
N ILE A 26 7.79 17.76 -0.83
CA ILE A 26 8.89 18.41 -1.55
C ILE A 26 8.49 18.72 -3.00
N ALA A 27 7.80 17.79 -3.69
CA ALA A 27 7.35 17.96 -5.06
C ALA A 27 6.40 19.16 -5.20
N VAL A 28 5.41 19.26 -4.30
CA VAL A 28 4.44 20.36 -4.31
C VAL A 28 5.10 21.69 -3.92
N THR A 29 5.92 21.74 -2.86
CA THR A 29 6.46 23.01 -2.35
C THR A 29 7.64 23.54 -3.18
N ASN A 30 8.54 22.68 -3.62
CA ASN A 30 9.81 23.13 -4.22
C ASN A 30 9.80 23.09 -5.74
N PHE A 31 8.91 22.30 -6.33
CA PHE A 31 8.87 22.09 -7.77
C PHE A 31 7.51 22.39 -8.40
N SER A 32 6.56 22.91 -7.61
CA SER A 32 5.19 23.24 -8.05
C SER A 32 4.50 22.06 -8.76
N ALA A 33 4.81 20.83 -8.32
CA ALA A 33 4.12 19.65 -8.79
C ALA A 33 2.66 19.69 -8.33
N LYS A 34 1.79 19.04 -9.10
CA LYS A 34 0.40 18.80 -8.71
C LYS A 34 0.28 17.43 -8.07
N GLU A 35 -0.55 17.34 -7.03
CA GLU A 35 -0.88 16.07 -6.40
C GLU A 35 -1.78 15.28 -7.35
N MET A 36 -1.39 14.04 -7.63
CA MET A 36 -2.10 13.20 -8.60
C MET A 36 -3.30 12.48 -7.98
N ASN A 37 -3.32 12.33 -6.64
CA ASN A 37 -4.45 11.75 -5.94
C ASN A 37 -5.58 12.80 -5.80
N PRO A 38 -6.73 12.63 -6.49
CA PRO A 38 -7.79 13.63 -6.52
C PRO A 38 -8.50 13.83 -5.18
N LEU A 39 -8.43 12.84 -4.26
CA LEU A 39 -9.05 12.94 -2.94
C LEU A 39 -8.24 13.85 -2.01
N VAL A 40 -6.92 13.87 -2.18
CA VAL A 40 -5.99 14.55 -1.29
C VAL A 40 -5.56 15.89 -1.85
N ALA A 41 -5.46 16.00 -3.19
CA ALA A 41 -4.98 17.19 -3.91
C ALA A 41 -5.60 18.51 -3.43
N PRO A 42 -6.94 18.64 -3.26
CA PRO A 42 -7.55 19.92 -2.86
C PRO A 42 -7.06 20.46 -1.51
N TYR A 43 -6.60 19.57 -0.62
CA TYR A 43 -6.16 19.92 0.72
C TYR A 43 -4.66 20.20 0.75
N VAL A 44 -3.86 19.30 0.19
CA VAL A 44 -2.39 19.37 0.28
C VAL A 44 -1.77 20.36 -0.69
N GLU A 45 -2.41 20.66 -1.83
CA GLU A 45 -1.93 21.72 -2.71
C GLU A 45 -2.14 23.11 -2.09
N LYS A 46 -3.22 23.29 -1.34
CA LYS A 46 -3.51 24.54 -0.62
C LYS A 46 -2.71 24.67 0.68
N TYR A 47 -2.54 23.56 1.40
CA TYR A 47 -1.82 23.49 2.66
C TYR A 47 -0.86 22.28 2.66
N PRO A 48 0.33 22.40 2.05
CA PRO A 48 1.28 21.28 1.91
C PRO A 48 1.68 20.63 3.24
N ILE A 49 1.67 21.38 4.34
CA ILE A 49 1.94 20.84 5.67
C ILE A 49 0.99 19.69 6.06
N LEU A 50 -0.18 19.57 5.42
CA LEU A 50 -1.14 18.50 5.68
C LEU A 50 -0.63 17.10 5.28
N TYR A 51 0.43 16.98 4.46
CA TYR A 51 1.06 15.68 4.21
C TYR A 51 1.55 14.98 5.48
N PHE A 52 1.98 15.72 6.52
CA PHE A 52 2.48 15.14 7.76
C PHE A 52 1.37 14.52 8.65
N PRO A 53 0.27 15.21 8.98
CA PRO A 53 -0.84 14.60 9.73
C PRO A 53 -1.59 13.53 8.92
N ILE A 54 -1.48 13.51 7.59
CA ILE A 54 -2.01 12.43 6.75
C ILE A 54 -1.29 11.10 7.00
N ILE A 55 -0.01 11.10 7.38
CA ILE A 55 0.76 9.88 7.67
C ILE A 55 0.08 9.04 8.78
N PRO A 56 -0.09 9.54 10.03
CA PRO A 56 -0.72 8.75 11.09
C PRO A 56 -2.17 8.38 10.76
N LEU A 57 -2.92 9.27 10.10
CA LEU A 57 -4.29 8.98 9.67
C LEU A 57 -4.33 7.80 8.68
N THR A 58 -3.43 7.79 7.70
CA THR A 58 -3.33 6.73 6.69
C THR A 58 -2.95 5.40 7.34
N ILE A 59 -2.02 5.40 8.30
CA ILE A 59 -1.64 4.19 9.04
C ILE A 59 -2.85 3.61 9.79
N VAL A 60 -3.65 4.46 10.45
CA VAL A 60 -4.86 4.02 11.16
C VAL A 60 -5.89 3.44 10.19
N ILE A 61 -6.14 4.12 9.06
CA ILE A 61 -7.06 3.62 8.02
C ILE A 61 -6.58 2.27 7.47
N LEU A 62 -5.30 2.15 7.15
CA LEU A 62 -4.72 0.90 6.65
C LEU A 62 -4.81 -0.23 7.68
N TYR A 63 -4.60 0.06 8.97
CA TYR A 63 -4.78 -0.92 10.04
C TYR A 63 -6.21 -1.49 10.04
N PHE A 64 -7.23 -0.63 9.95
CA PHE A 64 -8.62 -1.08 9.88
C PHE A 64 -8.91 -1.86 8.59
N LEU A 65 -8.42 -1.38 7.43
CA LEU A 65 -8.60 -2.08 6.15
C LEU A 65 -7.96 -3.47 6.16
N ILE A 66 -6.72 -3.59 6.63
CA ILE A 66 -6.00 -4.85 6.73
C ILE A 66 -6.76 -5.80 7.66
N SER A 67 -7.21 -5.31 8.82
CA SER A 67 -8.02 -6.11 9.76
C SER A 67 -9.33 -6.59 9.14
N LEU A 68 -10.01 -5.73 8.37
CA LEU A 68 -11.25 -6.05 7.68
C LEU A 68 -11.04 -7.10 6.58
N ILE A 69 -10.06 -6.90 5.70
CA ILE A 69 -9.73 -7.84 4.60
C ILE A 69 -9.33 -9.20 5.18
N LYS A 70 -8.52 -9.21 6.24
CA LYS A 70 -8.17 -10.44 6.97
C LYS A 70 -9.42 -11.17 7.46
N ARG A 71 -10.35 -10.47 8.12
CA ARG A 71 -11.62 -11.07 8.58
C ARG A 71 -12.43 -11.65 7.42
N PHE A 72 -12.51 -10.95 6.30
CA PHE A 72 -13.18 -11.47 5.10
C PHE A 72 -12.53 -12.74 4.58
N ALA A 73 -11.20 -12.79 4.45
CA ALA A 73 -10.53 -14.00 4.00
C ALA A 73 -10.63 -15.17 4.99
N MET A 74 -10.63 -14.91 6.31
CA MET A 74 -10.90 -15.97 7.30
C MET A 74 -12.31 -16.55 7.20
N MET A 75 -13.29 -15.81 6.67
CA MET A 75 -14.64 -16.37 6.41
C MET A 75 -14.68 -17.28 5.18
N ILE A 76 -13.73 -17.10 4.25
CA ILE A 76 -13.62 -17.88 3.00
C ILE A 76 -12.76 -19.14 3.23
N LEU A 77 -11.80 -19.09 4.15
CA LEU A 77 -10.94 -20.22 4.53
C LEU A 77 -11.60 -21.07 5.64
N ASP A 78 -11.47 -22.40 5.56
CA ASP A 78 -11.97 -23.30 6.62
C ASP A 78 -11.24 -23.02 7.96
N LYS A 79 -12.01 -22.97 9.05
CA LYS A 79 -11.63 -22.46 10.39
C LYS A 79 -10.49 -23.19 11.12
N SER A 80 -9.74 -24.08 10.47
CA SER A 80 -8.65 -24.80 11.14
C SER A 80 -7.39 -23.92 11.25
N THR A 81 -7.09 -23.49 12.48
CA THR A 81 -5.78 -23.10 13.06
C THR A 81 -5.45 -21.60 13.14
N TYR A 82 -5.07 -21.14 14.35
CA TYR A 82 -4.47 -19.83 14.64
C TYR A 82 -3.22 -19.50 13.78
N GLN A 83 -2.54 -20.50 13.21
CA GLN A 83 -1.45 -20.28 12.25
C GLN A 83 -1.90 -19.56 10.97
N SER A 84 -3.18 -19.68 10.57
CA SER A 84 -3.68 -19.01 9.38
C SER A 84 -3.84 -17.50 9.60
N GLU A 85 -4.08 -17.02 10.82
CA GLU A 85 -4.37 -15.60 11.07
C GLU A 85 -3.14 -14.70 10.85
N GLU A 86 -1.99 -15.07 11.42
CA GLU A 86 -0.76 -14.29 11.24
C GLU A 86 -0.25 -14.35 9.80
N ILE A 87 -0.29 -15.54 9.18
CA ILE A 87 0.09 -15.71 7.78
C ILE A 87 -0.83 -14.88 6.88
N LEU A 88 -2.13 -14.91 7.13
CA LEU A 88 -3.10 -14.14 6.35
C LEU A 88 -2.88 -12.63 6.52
N GLU A 89 -2.62 -12.15 7.74
CA GLU A 89 -2.27 -10.74 7.94
C GLU A 89 -1.01 -10.35 7.15
N ARG A 90 0.01 -11.22 7.10
CA ARG A 90 1.23 -11.00 6.31
C ARG A 90 0.93 -10.97 4.79
N ILE A 91 0.05 -11.84 4.30
CA ILE A 91 -0.40 -11.84 2.90
C ILE A 91 -1.15 -10.54 2.58
N VAL A 92 -2.08 -10.11 3.45
CA VAL A 92 -2.80 -8.84 3.27
C VAL A 92 -1.84 -7.66 3.28
N LEU A 93 -0.88 -7.61 4.21
CA LEU A 93 0.17 -6.60 4.25
C LEU A 93 1.01 -6.58 2.97
N GLY A 94 1.38 -7.75 2.45
CA GLY A 94 2.07 -7.87 1.17
C GLY A 94 1.27 -7.30 0.01
N ALA A 95 -0.03 -7.65 -0.08
CA ALA A 95 -0.93 -7.12 -1.11
C ALA A 95 -1.07 -5.59 -1.03
N VAL A 96 -1.25 -5.05 0.18
CA VAL A 96 -1.30 -3.59 0.41
C VAL A 96 0.02 -2.92 0.04
N GLY A 97 1.16 -3.53 0.37
CA GLY A 97 2.48 -3.03 -0.01
C GLY A 97 2.69 -2.98 -1.52
N ILE A 98 2.28 -4.02 -2.25
CA ILE A 98 2.32 -4.07 -3.72
C ILE A 98 1.47 -2.95 -4.30
N PHE A 99 0.21 -2.85 -3.87
CA PHE A 99 -0.70 -1.79 -4.32
C PHE A 99 -0.08 -0.41 -4.08
N TRP A 100 0.41 -0.15 -2.86
CA TRP A 100 0.92 1.16 -2.49
C TRP A 100 2.15 1.56 -3.31
N PHE A 101 3.09 0.62 -3.47
CA PHE A 101 4.32 0.86 -4.23
C PHE A 101 4.01 1.22 -5.68
N VAL A 102 3.12 0.47 -6.33
CA VAL A 102 2.75 0.68 -7.73
C VAL A 102 1.94 1.97 -7.88
N ALA A 103 0.93 2.19 -7.03
CA ALA A 103 0.00 3.31 -7.17
C ALA A 103 0.58 4.66 -6.75
N ASN A 104 1.49 4.71 -5.78
CA ASN A 104 1.99 5.97 -5.20
C ASN A 104 3.50 6.08 -5.29
N SER A 105 4.24 5.11 -4.73
CA SER A 105 5.68 5.27 -4.56
C SER A 105 6.46 5.30 -5.87
N PHE A 106 6.01 4.55 -6.87
CA PHE A 106 6.60 4.59 -8.21
C PHE A 106 6.56 5.99 -8.83
N LEU A 107 5.44 6.71 -8.68
CA LEU A 107 5.28 8.06 -9.24
C LEU A 107 6.20 9.06 -8.55
N ASN A 108 6.31 8.98 -7.22
CA ASN A 108 7.22 9.82 -6.43
C ASN A 108 8.69 9.52 -6.75
N ILE A 109 9.05 8.25 -6.96
CA ILE A 109 10.40 7.86 -7.40
C ILE A 109 10.69 8.39 -8.80
N ALA A 110 9.76 8.22 -9.75
CA ALA A 110 9.88 8.75 -11.10
C ALA A 110 10.09 10.27 -11.08
N TYR A 111 9.34 10.98 -10.23
CA TYR A 111 9.51 12.41 -10.04
C TYR A 111 10.91 12.77 -9.51
N LYS A 112 11.40 12.04 -8.51
CA LYS A 112 12.73 12.25 -7.91
C LYS A 112 13.87 12.06 -8.92
N VAL A 113 13.73 11.14 -9.87
CA VAL A 113 14.72 10.93 -10.95
C VAL A 113 14.49 11.83 -12.18
N GLY A 114 13.59 12.81 -12.08
CA GLY A 114 13.37 13.84 -13.09
C GLY A 114 12.30 13.52 -14.14
N TYR A 115 11.62 12.36 -14.04
CA TYR A 115 10.54 11.99 -14.96
C TYR A 115 9.21 12.57 -14.48
N ARG A 116 8.64 13.48 -15.29
CA ARG A 116 7.31 14.06 -15.04
C ARG A 116 6.26 13.28 -15.83
N LEU A 117 5.59 12.36 -15.15
CA LEU A 117 4.53 11.57 -15.75
C LEU A 117 3.24 12.39 -15.91
N PRO A 118 2.51 12.24 -17.02
CA PRO A 118 1.16 12.77 -17.19
C PRO A 118 0.21 12.38 -16.03
N THR A 119 -0.75 13.25 -15.72
CA THR A 119 -1.68 13.05 -14.58
C THR A 119 -2.60 11.84 -14.75
N ASP A 120 -2.90 11.44 -15.98
CA ASP A 120 -3.73 10.27 -16.31
C ASP A 120 -3.02 8.94 -16.02
N ILE A 121 -1.68 8.94 -15.93
CA ILE A 121 -0.91 7.75 -15.55
C ILE A 121 -1.22 7.31 -14.12
N TRP A 122 -1.59 8.23 -13.22
CA TRP A 122 -1.94 7.85 -11.85
C TRP A 122 -3.07 6.84 -11.81
N LEU A 123 -4.13 7.03 -12.60
CA LEU A 123 -5.25 6.10 -12.64
C LEU A 123 -4.82 4.73 -13.18
N GLN A 124 -3.95 4.70 -14.20
CA GLN A 124 -3.42 3.46 -14.76
C GLN A 124 -2.58 2.70 -13.73
N MET A 125 -1.70 3.41 -13.01
CA MET A 125 -0.87 2.83 -11.95
C MET A 125 -1.70 2.37 -10.75
N PHE A 126 -2.74 3.13 -10.38
CA PHE A 126 -3.69 2.76 -9.34
C PHE A 126 -4.43 1.45 -9.67
N LEU A 127 -4.99 1.36 -10.88
CA LEU A 127 -5.68 0.14 -11.35
C LEU A 127 -4.72 -1.04 -11.48
N THR A 128 -3.51 -0.81 -11.99
CA THR A 128 -2.46 -1.84 -12.07
C THR A 128 -2.06 -2.33 -10.68
N GLY A 129 -1.90 -1.42 -9.72
CA GLY A 129 -1.61 -1.75 -8.32
C GLY A 129 -2.71 -2.60 -7.70
N ILE A 130 -3.98 -2.25 -7.93
CA ILE A 130 -5.12 -3.05 -7.47
C ILE A 130 -5.08 -4.45 -8.09
N PHE A 131 -4.90 -4.53 -9.40
CA PHE A 131 -4.85 -5.81 -10.11
C PHE A 131 -3.73 -6.71 -9.57
N LEU A 132 -2.51 -6.18 -9.45
CA LEU A 132 -1.37 -6.94 -8.93
C LEU A 132 -1.56 -7.36 -7.46
N ALA A 133 -2.14 -6.49 -6.63
CA ALA A 133 -2.45 -6.82 -5.25
C ALA A 133 -3.48 -7.95 -5.14
N ILE A 134 -4.54 -7.92 -5.97
CA ILE A 134 -5.55 -8.99 -6.01
C ILE A 134 -4.94 -10.31 -6.51
N VAL A 135 -4.13 -10.27 -7.57
CA VAL A 135 -3.45 -11.46 -8.10
C VAL A 135 -2.53 -12.07 -7.05
N TYR A 136 -1.71 -11.26 -6.39
CA TYR A 136 -0.83 -11.71 -5.30
C TYR A 136 -1.64 -12.32 -4.15
N PHE A 137 -2.66 -11.60 -3.67
CA PHE A 137 -3.51 -12.05 -2.58
C PHE A 137 -4.16 -13.41 -2.90
N TYR A 138 -4.77 -13.55 -4.08
CA TYR A 138 -5.41 -14.79 -4.49
C TYR A 138 -4.41 -15.93 -4.66
N ALA A 139 -3.27 -15.70 -5.30
CA ALA A 139 -2.22 -16.70 -5.48
C ALA A 139 -1.72 -17.22 -4.12
N SER A 140 -1.42 -16.32 -3.17
CA SER A 140 -0.97 -16.70 -1.83
C SER A 140 -2.05 -17.44 -1.02
N LEU A 141 -3.33 -17.10 -1.21
CA LEU A 141 -4.43 -17.85 -0.59
C LEU A 141 -4.54 -19.28 -1.15
N VAL A 142 -4.33 -19.46 -2.45
CA VAL A 142 -4.35 -20.79 -3.09
C VAL A 142 -3.18 -21.65 -2.60
N GLU A 143 -1.98 -21.09 -2.49
CA GLU A 143 -0.81 -21.78 -1.91
C GLU A 143 -1.07 -22.18 -0.46
N LEU A 144 -1.60 -21.26 0.35
CA LEU A 144 -1.95 -21.53 1.75
C LEU A 144 -2.96 -22.68 1.89
N LYS A 145 -3.97 -22.74 1.01
CA LYS A 145 -4.98 -23.81 1.01
C LYS A 145 -4.41 -25.18 0.63
N LYS A 146 -3.36 -25.23 -0.20
CA LYS A 146 -2.70 -26.48 -0.60
C LYS A 146 -1.84 -27.08 0.51
N GLY A 147 -1.66 -26.39 1.65
CA GLY A 147 -0.77 -26.84 2.71
C GLY A 147 0.70 -26.73 2.35
N GLU A 148 1.03 -26.05 1.24
CA GLU A 148 2.40 -25.66 0.92
C GLU A 148 2.80 -24.63 1.97
N THR A 149 3.76 -24.99 2.84
CA THR A 149 4.32 -24.05 3.80
C THR A 149 4.95 -22.92 3.00
N ILE A 150 4.37 -21.71 3.11
CA ILE A 150 4.97 -20.49 2.59
C ILE A 150 6.20 -20.19 3.47
N GLN A 151 7.31 -20.88 3.17
CA GLN A 151 8.60 -20.71 3.84
C GLN A 151 9.25 -19.40 3.39
#